data_AF-A0A921IKM3-F1
#
_entry.id   AF-A0A921IKM3-F1
#
_cell.length_a   1.000
_cell.length_b   1.000
_cell.length_c   1.000
_cell.angle_alpha   90.00
_cell.angle_beta   90.00
_cell.angle_gamma   90.00
#
_symmetry.space_group_name_H-M   'P 1'
#
loop_
_entity.id
_entity.type
_entity.pdbx_description
1 polymer ?
#
loop_
_entity_poly.entity_id
_entity_poly.type
_entity_poly.pdbx_seq_one_letter_code
_entity_poly.pdbx_strand_id
1 'polypeptide(L)'
;MSIYDYLPPYHGELSGRNRWLLLADAIDWDRFENYYSQMFAPGGKAAISARVALGCRIIQLHYRVSDREVVALVQESPYLQYFLGMETFSNSMPFSARTVARFRTRIPDKAVRPAVKLLRSFR
;
A
#
# COMPACT_ATOMS: atom_id res chain seq x y z
N MET A 1 22.37 3.39 -24.94
CA MET A 1 21.26 2.80 -24.19
C MET A 1 20.50 3.94 -23.54
N SER A 2 19.46 4.40 -24.22
CA SER A 2 18.47 5.34 -23.71
C SER A 2 17.46 4.60 -22.83
N ILE A 3 16.72 5.32 -22.00
CA ILE A 3 15.57 4.77 -21.26
C ILE A 3 14.54 4.10 -22.19
N TYR A 4 14.45 4.54 -23.44
CA TYR A 4 13.56 3.96 -24.46
C TYR A 4 14.09 2.64 -25.06
N ASP A 5 15.38 2.36 -24.91
CA ASP A 5 15.99 1.09 -25.32
C ASP A 5 15.78 0.01 -24.22
N TYR A 6 15.40 0.44 -23.01
CA TYR A 6 14.99 -0.39 -21.89
C TYR A 6 13.46 -0.40 -21.77
N LEU A 7 12.76 -0.74 -22.86
CA LEU A 7 11.34 -1.05 -22.80
C LEU A 7 11.22 -2.51 -22.31
N PRO A 8 10.81 -2.75 -21.06
CA PRO A 8 10.56 -4.12 -20.62
C PRO A 8 9.37 -4.71 -21.42
N PRO A 9 9.28 -6.05 -21.56
CA PRO A 9 8.23 -6.72 -22.33
C PRO A 9 6.83 -6.63 -21.68
N TYR A 10 6.63 -5.74 -20.71
CA TYR A 10 5.36 -5.61 -20.01
C TYR A 10 4.36 -4.90 -20.92
N HIS A 11 3.43 -5.65 -21.49
CA HIS A 11 2.23 -5.15 -22.15
C HIS A 11 1.24 -4.46 -21.17
N GLY A 12 1.72 -3.88 -20.07
CA GLY A 12 0.90 -3.23 -19.05
C GLY A 12 0.27 -4.16 -18.00
N GLU A 13 0.45 -5.47 -18.09
CA GLU A 13 -0.19 -6.42 -17.18
C GLU A 13 0.67 -6.73 -15.93
N LEU A 14 0.04 -6.69 -14.76
CA LEU A 14 0.64 -7.13 -13.50
C LEU A 14 0.59 -8.66 -13.41
N SER A 15 1.70 -9.28 -12.99
CA SER A 15 1.71 -10.72 -12.76
C SER A 15 0.87 -11.08 -11.53
N GLY A 16 -0.21 -11.85 -11.72
CA GLY A 16 -1.05 -12.36 -10.63
C GLY A 16 -0.32 -13.25 -9.62
N ARG A 17 0.89 -13.74 -9.95
CA ARG A 17 1.76 -14.50 -9.02
C ARG A 17 2.57 -13.59 -8.10
N ASN A 18 2.50 -12.26 -8.27
CA ASN A 18 3.21 -11.34 -7.41
C ASN A 18 2.62 -11.37 -6.00
N ARG A 19 3.50 -11.51 -5.00
CA ARG A 19 3.14 -11.56 -3.57
C ARG A 19 2.22 -10.42 -3.09
N TRP A 20 2.30 -9.24 -3.70
CA TRP A 20 1.46 -8.09 -3.33
C TRP A 20 0.05 -8.19 -3.88
N LEU A 21 -0.14 -8.81 -5.05
CA LEU A 21 -1.48 -9.12 -5.59
C LEU A 21 -2.11 -10.24 -4.76
N LEU A 22 -1.36 -11.31 -4.49
CA LEU A 22 -1.82 -12.41 -3.63
C LEU A 22 -2.22 -11.91 -2.24
N LEU A 23 -1.44 -10.97 -1.67
CA LEU A 23 -1.81 -10.35 -0.40
C LEU A 23 -3.03 -9.44 -0.52
N ALA A 24 -3.16 -8.70 -1.63
CA ALA A 24 -4.34 -7.86 -1.87
C ALA A 24 -5.62 -8.69 -1.87
N ASP A 25 -5.60 -9.85 -2.52
CA ASP A 25 -6.76 -10.75 -2.62
C ASP A 25 -7.06 -11.45 -1.29
N ALA A 26 -6.05 -11.66 -0.43
CA ALA A 26 -6.20 -12.32 0.86
C ALA A 26 -6.71 -11.40 1.98
N ILE A 27 -6.68 -10.08 1.81
CA ILE A 27 -7.11 -9.12 2.83
C ILE A 27 -8.60 -8.78 2.64
N ASP A 28 -9.38 -8.92 3.71
CA ASP A 28 -10.74 -8.40 3.81
C ASP A 28 -10.70 -6.87 4.02
N TRP A 29 -10.68 -6.15 2.90
CA TRP A 29 -10.58 -4.69 2.88
C TRP A 29 -11.83 -4.02 3.45
N ASP A 30 -13.02 -4.56 3.17
CA ASP A 30 -14.30 -4.00 3.62
C ASP A 30 -14.39 -4.01 5.15
N ARG A 31 -13.99 -5.12 5.78
CA ARG A 31 -13.93 -5.20 7.24
C ARG A 31 -12.98 -4.16 7.83
N PHE A 32 -11.85 -3.92 7.18
CA PHE A 32 -10.90 -2.92 7.66
C PHE A 32 -11.41 -1.49 7.47
N GLU A 33 -12.04 -1.18 6.33
CA GLU A 33 -12.65 0.12 6.06
C GLU A 33 -13.76 0.44 7.06
N ASN A 34 -14.59 -0.55 7.41
CA ASN A 34 -15.62 -0.42 8.43
C ASN A 34 -15.06 -0.10 9.82
N TYR A 35 -13.94 -0.72 10.23
CA TYR A 35 -13.31 -0.42 11.51
C TYR A 35 -12.58 0.93 11.49
N TYR A 36 -11.94 1.27 10.37
CA TYR A 36 -11.18 2.50 10.21
C TYR A 36 -12.09 3.74 10.19
N SER A 37 -13.24 3.67 9.51
CA SER A 37 -14.21 4.77 9.43
C SER A 37 -14.77 5.18 10.79
N GLN A 38 -14.93 4.23 11.73
CA GLN A 38 -15.35 4.50 13.11
C GLN A 38 -14.36 5.38 13.90
N MET A 39 -13.10 5.52 13.44
CA MET A 39 -12.11 6.40 14.08
C MET A 39 -12.28 7.88 13.71
N PHE A 40 -13.23 8.21 12.83
CA PHE A 40 -13.44 9.58 12.33
C PHE A 40 -14.82 10.09 12.70
N ALA A 41 -14.88 11.40 12.99
CA ALA A 41 -16.16 12.07 13.21
C ALA A 41 -16.95 12.20 11.89
N PRO A 42 -18.28 12.11 11.93
CA PRO A 42 -19.13 12.39 10.77
C PRO A 42 -18.89 13.82 10.25
N GLY A 43 -18.79 13.98 8.92
CA GLY A 43 -18.71 15.30 8.27
C GLY A 43 -17.30 15.91 8.11
N GLY A 44 -16.23 15.15 8.38
CA GLY A 44 -14.86 15.58 8.11
C GLY A 44 -14.44 15.52 6.63
N LYS A 45 -13.29 16.14 6.29
CA LYS A 45 -12.65 16.03 4.97
C LYS A 45 -12.48 14.56 4.57
N ALA A 46 -12.75 14.23 3.30
CA ALA A 46 -12.62 12.88 2.75
C ALA A 46 -11.32 12.23 3.24
N ALA A 47 -11.47 11.20 4.07
CA ALA A 47 -10.35 10.49 4.63
C ALA A 47 -9.62 9.74 3.51
N ILE A 48 -8.30 9.64 3.62
CA ILE A 48 -7.55 8.68 2.82
C ILE A 48 -8.09 7.29 3.17
N SER A 49 -8.34 6.46 2.15
CA SER A 49 -8.97 5.14 2.32
C SER A 49 -8.19 4.30 3.33
N ALA A 50 -8.92 3.44 4.05
CA ALA A 50 -8.32 2.53 5.01
C ALA A 50 -7.35 1.57 4.32
N ARG A 51 -7.62 1.21 3.05
CA ARG A 51 -6.71 0.42 2.20
C ARG A 51 -5.33 1.08 2.05
N VAL A 52 -5.26 2.37 1.73
CA VAL A 52 -3.98 3.09 1.64
C VAL A 52 -3.29 3.15 3.00
N ALA A 53 -4.05 3.44 4.06
CA ALA A 53 -3.50 3.55 5.41
C ALA A 53 -2.89 2.23 5.90
N LEU A 54 -3.63 1.12 5.78
CA LEU A 54 -3.17 -0.21 6.15
C LEU A 54 -2.03 -0.67 5.25
N GLY A 55 -2.18 -0.52 3.94
CA GLY A 55 -1.20 -0.98 2.98
C GLY A 55 0.16 -0.30 3.16
N CYS A 56 0.19 1.03 3.36
CA CYS A 56 1.41 1.75 3.71
C CYS A 56 2.08 1.20 4.97
N ARG A 57 1.29 0.82 5.98
CA ARG A 57 1.81 0.24 7.22
C ARG A 57 2.34 -1.18 7.03
N ILE A 58 1.72 -1.99 6.19
CA ILE A 58 2.22 -3.32 5.81
C ILE A 58 3.57 -3.18 5.10
N ILE A 59 3.67 -2.32 4.09
CA ILE A 59 4.92 -2.03 3.36
C ILE A 59 6.01 -1.58 4.33
N GLN A 60 5.68 -0.61 5.18
CA GLN A 60 6.61 -0.07 6.17
C GLN A 60 7.19 -1.14 7.10
N LEU A 61 6.32 -1.99 7.68
CA LEU A 61 6.74 -3.02 8.62
C LEU A 61 7.46 -4.19 7.93
N HIS A 62 7.07 -4.52 6.69
CA HIS A 62 7.70 -5.58 5.91
C HIS A 62 9.15 -5.24 5.55
N TYR A 63 9.38 -4.05 5.01
CA TYR A 63 10.71 -3.58 4.60
C TYR A 63 11.51 -2.94 5.74
N ARG A 64 10.87 -2.59 6.87
CA ARG A 64 11.48 -1.88 8.01
C ARG A 64 12.07 -0.52 7.61
N VAL A 65 11.31 0.25 6.85
CA VAL A 65 11.77 1.51 6.26
C VAL A 65 11.09 2.74 6.87
N SER A 66 11.63 3.92 6.57
CA SER A 66 11.11 5.21 7.05
C SER A 66 9.78 5.59 6.37
N ASP A 67 9.05 6.54 6.96
CA ASP A 67 7.80 7.07 6.37
C ASP A 67 8.02 7.67 4.97
N ARG A 68 9.20 8.27 4.71
CA ARG A 68 9.57 8.82 3.39
C ARG A 68 9.84 7.72 2.38
N GLU A 69 10.54 6.68 2.82
CA GLU A 69 10.90 5.55 1.98
C GLU A 69 9.67 4.75 1.53
N VAL A 70 8.63 4.66 2.38
CA VAL A 70 7.34 4.07 1.97
C VAL A 70 6.76 4.80 0.76
N VAL A 71 6.82 6.13 0.74
CA VAL A 71 6.31 6.93 -0.38
C VAL A 71 7.11 6.63 -1.65
N ALA A 72 8.45 6.61 -1.55
CA ALA A 72 9.33 6.30 -2.68
C ALA A 72 9.06 4.89 -3.24
N LEU A 73 9.02 3.87 -2.38
CA LEU A 73 8.73 2.49 -2.80
C LEU A 73 7.40 2.37 -3.55
N VAL A 74 6.34 3.02 -3.04
CA VAL A 74 5.03 2.99 -3.71
C VAL A 74 5.09 3.74 -5.03
N GLN A 75 5.75 4.90 -5.08
CA GLN A 75 5.91 5.68 -6.30
C GLN A 75 6.62 4.89 -7.40
N GLU A 76 7.58 4.06 -7.04
CA GLU A 76 8.41 3.29 -7.98
C GLU A 76 7.79 1.95 -8.41
N SER A 77 6.77 1.45 -7.71
CA SER A 77 6.27 0.07 -7.90
C SER A 77 4.79 0.00 -8.26
N PRO A 78 4.42 -0.43 -9.48
CA PRO A 78 3.01 -0.59 -9.86
C PRO A 78 2.30 -1.68 -9.04
N TYR A 79 3.04 -2.69 -8.57
CA TYR A 79 2.51 -3.71 -7.65
C TYR A 79 2.09 -3.11 -6.31
N LEU A 80 2.88 -2.18 -5.76
CA LEU A 80 2.53 -1.51 -4.51
C LEU A 80 1.38 -0.52 -4.70
N GLN A 81 1.33 0.20 -5.82
CA GLN A 81 0.20 1.08 -6.14
C GLN A 81 -1.11 0.31 -6.26
N TYR A 82 -1.11 -0.82 -6.97
CA TYR A 82 -2.26 -1.72 -7.04
C TYR A 82 -2.64 -2.25 -5.65
N PHE A 83 -1.67 -2.68 -4.85
CA PHE A 83 -1.92 -3.14 -3.49
C PHE A 83 -2.62 -2.08 -2.64
N LEU A 84 -2.25 -0.80 -2.79
CA LEU A 84 -2.92 0.33 -2.12
C LEU A 84 -4.27 0.72 -2.74
N GLY A 85 -4.69 0.08 -3.83
CA GLY A 85 -5.97 0.32 -4.49
C GLY A 85 -5.95 1.46 -5.51
N MET A 86 -4.79 1.79 -6.06
CA MET A 86 -4.69 2.72 -7.19
C MET A 86 -5.07 2.01 -8.49
N GLU A 87 -5.89 2.66 -9.31
CA GLU A 87 -6.39 2.11 -10.58
C GLU A 87 -5.35 2.21 -11.71
N THR A 88 -4.51 3.24 -11.67
CA THR A 88 -3.50 3.52 -12.69
C THR A 88 -2.16 3.84 -12.06
N PHE A 89 -1.08 3.41 -12.72
CA PHE A 89 0.27 3.80 -12.30
C PHE A 89 0.45 5.31 -12.41
N SER A 90 0.93 5.93 -11.33
CA SER A 90 1.21 7.36 -11.26
C SER A 90 2.53 7.60 -10.54
N ASN A 91 3.33 8.54 -11.07
CA ASN A 91 4.51 9.03 -10.38
C ASN A 91 4.19 10.06 -9.29
N SER A 92 2.92 10.44 -9.10
CA SER A 92 2.49 11.40 -8.08
C SER A 92 1.58 10.71 -7.06
N MET A 93 2.04 10.66 -5.81
CA MET A 93 1.35 9.96 -4.72
C MET A 93 0.31 10.86 -4.03
N PRO A 94 -0.90 10.35 -3.73
CA PRO A 94 -1.94 11.13 -3.05
C PRO A 94 -1.67 11.33 -1.55
N PHE A 95 -0.52 10.89 -1.05
CA PHE A 95 -0.11 10.98 0.35
C PHE A 95 1.37 11.33 0.48
N SER A 96 1.73 11.82 1.67
CA SER A 96 3.10 12.23 2.01
C SER A 96 3.63 11.42 3.19
N ALA A 97 4.93 11.54 3.48
CA ALA A 97 5.52 10.95 4.68
C ALA A 97 4.81 11.40 5.98
N ARG A 98 4.31 12.65 6.03
CA ARG A 98 3.51 13.13 7.17
C ARG A 98 2.19 12.37 7.31
N THR A 99 1.60 12.00 6.17
CA THR A 99 0.41 11.15 6.16
C THR A 99 0.72 9.75 6.66
N VAL A 100 1.81 9.13 6.19
CA VAL A 100 2.25 7.80 6.64
C VAL A 100 2.54 7.80 8.15
N ALA A 101 3.17 8.84 8.67
CA ALA A 101 3.40 9.02 10.10
C ALA A 101 2.07 9.02 10.91
N ARG A 102 1.01 9.64 10.39
CA ARG A 102 -0.34 9.62 11.02
C ARG A 102 -0.98 8.24 10.94
N PHE A 103 -0.74 7.46 9.90
CA PHE A 103 -1.22 6.07 9.84
C PHE A 103 -0.54 5.22 10.91
N ARG A 104 0.74 5.44 11.16
CA ARG A 104 1.49 4.72 12.19
C ARG A 104 0.97 4.95 13.60
N THR A 105 0.49 6.15 13.92
CA THR A 105 -0.09 6.43 15.23
C THR A 105 -1.47 5.78 15.42
N ARG A 106 -2.22 5.56 14.34
CA ARG A 106 -3.57 4.96 14.36
C ARG A 106 -3.57 3.44 14.22
N ILE A 107 -2.63 2.90 13.45
CA ILE A 107 -2.54 1.49 13.10
C ILE A 107 -1.27 0.89 13.72
N PRO A 108 -1.40 0.29 14.93
CA PRO A 108 -0.26 -0.25 15.64
C PRO A 108 0.27 -1.50 14.96
N ASP A 109 1.56 -1.81 15.15
CA ASP A 109 2.22 -2.98 14.55
C ASP A 109 1.44 -4.29 14.78
N LYS A 110 0.81 -4.46 15.95
CA LYS A 110 0.01 -5.66 16.27
C LYS A 110 -1.09 -5.94 15.24
N ALA A 111 -1.71 -4.90 14.67
CA ALA A 111 -2.75 -5.04 13.67
C ALA A 111 -2.19 -5.45 12.30
N VAL A 112 -0.93 -5.10 12.01
CA VAL A 112 -0.28 -5.25 10.71
C VAL A 112 0.53 -6.54 10.60
N ARG A 113 1.07 -7.02 11.74
CA ARG A 113 1.92 -8.22 11.83
C ARG A 113 1.33 -9.47 11.15
N PRO A 114 0.02 -9.79 11.26
CA PRO A 114 -0.55 -10.95 10.57
C PRO A 114 -0.38 -10.88 9.05
N ALA A 115 -0.68 -9.71 8.44
CA ALA A 115 -0.53 -9.50 7.00
C ALA A 115 0.94 -9.60 6.56
N VAL A 116 1.88 -9.05 7.35
CA VAL A 116 3.33 -9.17 7.05
C VAL A 116 3.81 -10.62 7.15
N LYS A 117 3.28 -11.42 8.08
CA LYS A 117 3.59 -12.85 8.17
C LYS A 117 3.08 -13.59 6.93
N LEU A 118 1.84 -13.33 6.52
CA LEU A 118 1.24 -13.93 5.32
C LEU A 118 1.99 -13.53 4.04
N LEU A 119 2.38 -12.27 3.90
CA LEU A 119 3.17 -11.80 2.76
C LEU A 119 4.49 -12.59 2.60
N ARG A 120 5.10 -12.99 3.71
CA ARG A 120 6.36 -13.74 3.72
C ARG A 120 6.20 -15.22 3.35
N SER A 121 4.98 -15.77 3.40
CA SER A 121 4.73 -17.15 2.96
C SER A 121 4.54 -17.27 1.44
N PHE A 122 4.26 -16.17 0.73
CA PHE A 122 4.14 -16.15 -0.74
C PHE A 122 5.50 -16.12 -1.46
N ARG A 123 6.52 -16.81 -0.91
CA ARG A 123 7.87 -16.89 -1.50
C ARG A 123 7.88 -17.64 -2.82
#